data_AF-A0A6B3GIF9-F1
#
_entry.id   AF-A0A6B3GIF9-F1
#
_cell.length_a   1.000
_cell.length_b   1.000
_cell.length_c   1.000
_cell.angle_alpha   90.00
_cell.angle_beta   90.00
_cell.angle_gamma   90.00
#
_symmetry.space_group_name_H-M   'P 1'
#
loop_
_entity.id
_entity.type
_entity.pdbx_description
1 polymer ?
#
loop_
_entity_poly.entity_id
_entity_poly.type
_entity_poly.pdbx_seq_one_letter_code
_entity_poly.pdbx_strand_id
1 'polypeptide(L)'
;PEELRLALDAIVDQVVPGRSQDSRPANGKELAATAVIRLDLNEVSAKVRTGGPDDEPEDGTLPHWTGIVPLTRGYAPPVPADDLDPAVGVPDYLSAL
;
A
#
# COMPACT_ATOMS: atom_id res chain seq x y z
N PRO A 1 -24.33 8.27 4.58
CA PRO A 1 -23.97 8.15 3.14
C PRO A 1 -22.71 8.95 2.76
N GLU A 2 -22.64 10.23 3.15
CA GLU A 2 -21.46 11.06 2.87
C GLU A 2 -20.21 10.59 3.62
N GLU A 3 -20.31 10.30 4.92
CA GLU A 3 -19.20 9.75 5.72
C GLU A 3 -18.68 8.42 5.13
N LEU A 4 -19.58 7.53 4.70
CA LEU A 4 -19.20 6.28 4.04
C LEU A 4 -18.42 6.52 2.75
N ARG A 5 -18.87 7.48 1.93
CA ARG A 5 -18.17 7.86 0.69
C ARG A 5 -16.79 8.42 1.00
N LEU A 6 -16.69 9.36 1.94
CA LEU A 6 -15.41 9.94 2.37
C LEU A 6 -14.43 8.87 2.86
N ALA A 7 -14.92 7.90 3.64
CA ALA A 7 -14.08 6.82 4.14
C ALA A 7 -13.61 5.88 3.01
N LEU A 8 -14.49 5.54 2.06
CA LEU A 8 -14.13 4.71 0.91
C LEU A 8 -13.15 5.41 -0.03
N ASP A 9 -13.37 6.70 -0.31
CA ASP A 9 -12.46 7.51 -1.12
C ASP A 9 -11.07 7.58 -0.46
N ALA A 10 -11.02 7.79 0.86
CA ALA A 10 -9.77 7.78 1.62
C ALA A 10 -9.06 6.42 1.60
N ILE A 11 -9.80 5.31 1.65
CA ILE A 11 -9.22 3.95 1.53
C ILE A 11 -8.61 3.75 0.14
N VAL A 12 -9.29 4.19 -0.92
CA VAL A 12 -8.76 4.11 -2.29
C VAL A 12 -7.48 4.94 -2.44
N ASP A 13 -7.50 6.19 -1.96
CA ASP A 13 -6.35 7.09 -2.07
C ASP A 13 -5.18 6.70 -1.16
N GLN A 14 -5.42 5.95 -0.08
CA GLN A 14 -4.37 5.35 0.75
C GLN A 14 -3.57 4.28 -0.02
N VAL A 15 -4.18 3.61 -1.00
CA VAL A 15 -3.49 2.64 -1.86
C VAL A 15 -2.76 3.36 -3.00
N VAL A 16 -3.47 4.24 -3.71
CA VAL A 16 -2.91 5.05 -4.80
C VAL A 16 -3.48 6.46 -4.73
N PRO A 17 -2.68 7.48 -4.39
CA PRO A 17 -3.15 8.86 -4.29
C PRO A 17 -3.79 9.36 -5.60
N GLY A 18 -5.00 9.91 -5.50
CA GLY A 18 -5.74 10.50 -6.62
C GLY A 18 -6.67 9.53 -7.36
N ARG A 19 -6.59 8.22 -7.07
CA ARG A 19 -7.40 7.21 -7.76
C ARG A 19 -8.90 7.36 -7.51
N SER A 20 -9.29 7.87 -6.34
CA SER A 20 -10.70 8.06 -5.99
C SER A 20 -11.40 9.02 -6.95
N GLN A 21 -10.70 10.06 -7.42
CA GLN A 21 -11.24 11.08 -8.33
C GLN A 21 -11.16 10.67 -9.81
N ASP A 22 -10.23 9.78 -10.15
CA ASP A 22 -10.07 9.25 -11.52
C ASP A 22 -11.03 8.09 -11.84
N SER A 23 -11.76 7.59 -10.84
CA SER A 23 -12.80 6.58 -11.00
C SER A 23 -14.18 7.19 -10.87
N ARG A 24 -15.20 6.59 -11.50
CA ARG A 24 -16.58 7.03 -11.26
C ARG A 24 -16.93 6.91 -9.77
N PRO A 25 -17.73 7.82 -9.21
CA PRO A 25 -18.23 7.66 -7.85
C PRO A 25 -19.03 6.37 -7.67
N ALA A 26 -19.01 5.84 -6.45
CA ALA A 26 -19.87 4.73 -6.05
C ALA A 26 -21.34 5.13 -6.16
N ASN A 27 -22.17 4.23 -6.70
CA ASN A 27 -23.61 4.42 -6.77
C ASN A 27 -24.30 3.95 -5.47
N GLY A 28 -25.60 4.23 -5.35
CA GLY A 28 -26.35 3.91 -4.13
C GLY A 28 -26.38 2.41 -3.79
N LYS A 29 -26.36 1.52 -4.80
CA LYS A 29 -26.34 0.07 -4.59
C LYS A 29 -24.99 -0.39 -4.03
N GLU A 30 -23.89 0.16 -4.55
CA GLU A 30 -22.52 -0.15 -4.10
C GLU A 30 -22.29 0.32 -2.67
N LEU A 31 -22.76 1.54 -2.34
CA LEU A 31 -22.70 2.06 -0.98
C LEU A 31 -23.55 1.22 -0.02
N ALA A 32 -24.74 0.78 -0.42
CA ALA A 32 -25.59 -0.07 0.42
C ALA A 32 -25.01 -1.48 0.65
N ALA A 33 -24.20 -1.98 -0.28
CA ALA A 33 -23.57 -3.30 -0.19
C ALA A 33 -22.27 -3.32 0.63
N THR A 34 -21.77 -2.15 1.05
CA THR A 34 -20.45 -2.02 1.67
C THR A 34 -20.55 -1.47 3.08
N ALA A 35 -20.01 -2.21 4.05
CA ALA A 35 -19.85 -1.73 5.42
C ALA A 35 -18.40 -1.25 5.63
N VAL A 36 -18.23 -0.10 6.29
CA VAL A 36 -16.92 0.41 6.71
C VAL A 36 -16.88 0.46 8.23
N ILE A 37 -15.80 -0.06 8.80
CA ILE A 37 -15.56 -0.07 10.25
C ILE A 37 -14.42 0.91 10.54
N ARG A 38 -14.63 1.79 11.52
CA ARG A 38 -13.59 2.64 12.09
C ARG A 38 -13.15 2.06 13.43
N LEU A 39 -11.85 1.92 13.61
CA LEU A 39 -11.24 1.55 14.88
C LEU A 39 -10.31 2.69 15.30
N ASP A 40 -10.56 3.25 16.48
CA ASP A 40 -9.67 4.26 17.04
C ASP A 40 -8.40 3.58 17.56
N LEU A 41 -7.25 4.11 17.17
CA LEU A 41 -5.93 3.61 17.57
C LEU A 41 -5.49 4.20 18.92
N ASN A 42 -6.36 4.15 19.93
CA ASN A 42 -6.08 4.68 21.28
C ASN A 42 -5.11 3.79 22.06
N GLU A 43 -5.13 2.49 21.80
CA GLU A 43 -4.23 1.50 22.40
C GLU A 43 -3.47 0.77 21.28
N VAL A 44 -2.18 1.09 21.16
CA VAL A 44 -1.30 0.54 20.11
C VAL A 44 0.05 0.17 20.71
N SER A 45 0.61 -0.95 20.26
CA SER A 45 2.02 -1.27 20.48
C SER A 45 2.68 -1.59 19.13
N ALA A 46 3.90 -1.11 18.94
CA ALA A 46 4.69 -1.34 17.74
C ALA A 46 6.15 -1.60 18.14
N LYS A 47 6.84 -2.45 17.37
CA LYS A 47 8.26 -2.75 17.56
C LYS A 47 9.00 -2.64 16.23
N VAL A 48 10.16 -1.99 16.26
CA VAL A 48 11.04 -1.84 15.11
C VAL A 48 12.42 -2.35 15.49
N ARG A 49 13.07 -3.09 14.58
CA ARG A 49 14.49 -3.44 14.66
C ARG A 49 15.16 -2.96 13.38
N THR A 50 16.23 -2.18 13.55
CA THR A 50 17.18 -1.83 12.49
C THR A 50 18.57 -2.20 13.00
N GLY A 51 19.56 -2.23 12.10
CA GLY A 51 20.94 -2.60 12.46
C GLY A 51 21.29 -4.05 12.16
N GLY A 52 22.59 -4.33 12.23
CA GLY A 52 23.20 -5.58 11.83
C GLY A 52 22.94 -6.74 12.80
N PRO A 53 23.54 -7.91 12.52
CA PRO A 53 23.72 -9.00 13.47
C PRO A 53 24.39 -8.50 14.77
N ASP A 54 24.06 -9.16 15.88
CA ASP A 54 24.64 -8.91 17.21
C ASP A 54 25.34 -10.20 17.62
N ASP A 55 26.57 -10.38 17.11
CA ASP A 55 27.37 -11.60 17.25
C ASP A 55 28.26 -11.51 18.50
N GLU A 56 28.46 -12.63 19.19
CA GLU A 56 29.35 -12.69 20.35
C GLU A 56 30.83 -12.54 19.93
N PRO A 57 31.71 -11.99 20.78
CA PRO A 57 33.12 -11.75 20.41
C PRO A 57 33.88 -13.00 19.94
N GLU A 58 33.49 -14.18 20.43
CA GLU A 58 34.08 -15.48 20.08
C GLU A 58 33.83 -15.87 18.62
N ASP A 59 32.68 -15.46 18.07
CA ASP A 59 32.20 -15.85 16.74
C ASP A 59 32.84 -15.02 15.62
N GLY A 60 33.40 -13.84 15.95
CA GLY A 60 33.95 -12.90 14.97
C GLY A 60 35.15 -13.40 14.16
N THR A 61 35.75 -14.53 14.55
CA THR A 61 36.86 -15.16 13.82
C THR A 61 36.43 -16.34 12.94
N LEU A 62 35.17 -16.76 13.05
CA LEU A 62 34.65 -17.90 12.28
C LEU A 62 34.52 -17.53 10.80
N PRO A 63 34.78 -18.47 9.86
CA PRO A 63 34.71 -18.20 8.43
C PRO A 63 33.27 -18.32 7.89
N HIS A 64 32.32 -17.61 8.52
CA HIS A 64 30.90 -17.61 8.14
C HIS A 64 30.44 -16.21 7.74
N TRP A 65 29.53 -16.12 6.77
CA TRP A 65 28.96 -14.85 6.34
C TRP A 65 27.89 -14.37 7.33
N THR A 66 27.92 -13.08 7.68
CA THR A 66 26.97 -12.41 8.56
C THR A 66 26.63 -11.03 7.95
N GLY A 67 25.37 -10.62 7.97
CA GLY A 67 24.95 -9.36 7.34
C GLY A 67 23.45 -9.15 7.24
N ILE A 68 23.06 -8.11 6.51
CA ILE A 68 21.65 -7.76 6.23
C ILE A 68 21.40 -7.99 4.74
N VAL A 69 20.29 -8.66 4.42
CA VAL A 69 19.70 -8.65 3.07
C VAL A 69 18.53 -7.67 3.07
N PRO A 70 18.68 -6.45 2.52
CA PRO A 70 17.59 -5.48 2.51
C PRO A 70 16.43 -5.94 1.63
N LEU A 71 15.20 -5.78 2.11
CA LEU A 71 13.98 -5.97 1.34
C LEU A 71 13.34 -4.62 1.06
N THR A 72 13.22 -4.25 -0.20
CA THR A 72 12.50 -3.06 -0.65
C THR A 72 11.17 -3.45 -1.25
N ARG A 73 10.12 -2.66 -0.98
CA ARG A 73 8.83 -2.77 -1.65
C ARG A 73 8.79 -1.74 -2.80
N GLY A 74 8.11 -2.09 -3.88
CA GLY A 74 7.89 -1.20 -5.02
C GLY A 74 6.89 -1.81 -5.99
N TYR A 75 6.37 -0.98 -6.90
CA TYR A 75 5.48 -1.40 -7.95
C TYR A 75 6.25 -1.78 -9.21
N ALA A 76 5.71 -2.71 -9.98
CA ALA A 76 6.12 -2.92 -11.36
C ALA A 76 5.37 -1.95 -12.28
N PRO A 77 5.81 -1.74 -13.54
CA PRO A 77 5.08 -0.93 -14.50
C PRO A 77 3.61 -1.36 -14.62
N PRO A 78 2.65 -0.42 -14.72
CA PRO A 78 1.24 -0.74 -14.91
C PRO A 78 1.02 -1.58 -16.17
N VAL A 79 0.18 -2.61 -16.04
CA VAL A 79 -0.27 -3.44 -17.16
C VAL A 79 -1.74 -3.12 -17.43
N PRO A 80 -2.12 -2.66 -18.63
CA PRO A 80 -3.51 -2.36 -18.95
C PRO A 80 -4.33 -3.64 -19.01
N ALA A 81 -5.64 -3.53 -18.74
CA ALA A 81 -6.57 -4.64 -18.93
C ALA A 81 -6.72 -4.96 -20.43
N ASP A 82 -6.91 -6.23 -20.78
CA ASP A 82 -7.04 -6.68 -22.17
C ASP A 82 -8.25 -6.05 -22.90
N ASP A 83 -9.28 -5.63 -22.14
CA ASP A 83 -10.51 -5.01 -22.62
C ASP A 83 -10.53 -3.48 -22.48
N LEU A 84 -9.41 -2.86 -22.08
CA LEU A 84 -9.31 -1.42 -22.00
C LEU A 84 -9.33 -0.80 -23.41
N ASP A 85 -10.12 0.27 -23.59
CA ASP A 85 -10.07 1.06 -24.81
C ASP A 85 -8.62 1.52 -25.08
N PRO A 86 -8.00 1.18 -26.22
CA PRO A 86 -6.63 1.56 -26.54
C PRO A 86 -6.36 3.07 -26.55
N ALA A 87 -7.40 3.91 -26.65
CA ALA A 87 -7.27 5.36 -26.53
C ALA A 87 -7.07 5.84 -25.09
N VAL A 88 -7.36 5.01 -24.08
CA VAL A 88 -7.19 5.34 -22.66
C VAL A 88 -5.75 5.04 -22.24
N GLY A 89 -4.95 6.09 -22.10
CA GLY A 89 -3.58 6.00 -21.61
C GLY A 89 -3.50 5.74 -20.09
N VAL A 90 -2.31 5.36 -19.63
CA VAL A 90 -2.02 5.26 -18.20
C VAL A 90 -2.05 6.66 -17.58
N PRO A 91 -2.85 6.92 -16.53
CA PRO A 91 -2.84 8.19 -15.82
C PRO A 91 -1.45 8.54 -15.25
N ASP A 92 -1.10 9.83 -15.25
CA ASP A 92 0.21 10.32 -14.78
C ASP A 92 0.52 9.88 -13.34
N TYR A 93 -0.49 9.87 -12.46
CA TYR A 93 -0.32 9.48 -11.06
C TYR A 93 0.00 7.98 -10.88
N LEU A 94 -0.26 7.13 -11.87
CA LEU A 94 0.16 5.72 -11.89
C LEU A 94 1.56 5.53 -12.45
N SER A 95 2.02 6.44 -13.33
CA SER A 95 3.36 6.39 -13.89
C SER A 95 4.45 6.82 -12.90
N ALA A 96 4.05 7.44 -11.78
CA ALA A 96 4.93 7.92 -10.73
C ALA A 96 5.06 6.97 -9.51
N LEU A 97 4.41 5.80 -9.55
CA LEU A 97 4.40 4.81 -8.47
C LEU A 97 5.69 4.00 -8.35
#